data_AF-A0A134BX31-F1
#
_entry.id   AF-A0A134BX31-F1
#
_cell.length_a   1.000
_cell.length_b   1.000
_cell.length_c   1.000
_cell.angle_alpha   90.00
_cell.angle_beta   90.00
_cell.angle_gamma   90.00
#
_symmetry.space_group_name_H-M   'P 1'
#
loop_
_entity.id
_entity.type
_entity.pdbx_description
1 polymer ?
#
loop_
_entity_poly.entity_id
_entity_poly.type
_entity_poly.pdbx_seq_one_letter_code
_entity_poly.pdbx_strand_id
1 'polypeptide(L)'
;MALTSEQEKGLLAVLAAFQNGKRINDLAEAKGALKDMRIEVMDETGETHRMELATAVEQAANPIAGRYWNTANSTPTAAGYYGSLQALCELPAKLGLGRYLVTDDRKKRKLDPTDSTKYADGSPAALDGTQGQCMWCWNSFIANIFTEGGTLVKAITFDKPIGNGVSVRIPAGGTSWLGAGVMDRTNTKLCSVISEAEQFRGGAGSALNKASYAKSPAAEAAQVSMLGMPATQISTTNFGTYARKRGEGW
;
A
#
# COMPACT_ATOMS: atom_id res chain seq x y z
N MET A 1 -41.84 -38.21 -44.02
CA MET A 1 -41.09 -38.67 -42.82
C MET A 1 -41.60 -37.87 -41.64
N ALA A 2 -42.10 -38.52 -40.60
CA ALA A 2 -42.41 -37.85 -39.33
C ALA A 2 -41.10 -37.65 -38.56
N LEU A 3 -40.97 -36.52 -37.88
CA LEU A 3 -39.83 -36.26 -36.99
C LEU A 3 -39.88 -37.25 -35.83
N THR A 4 -38.72 -37.66 -35.32
CA THR A 4 -38.66 -38.43 -34.08
C THR A 4 -39.00 -37.53 -32.89
N SER A 5 -39.47 -38.09 -31.78
CA SER A 5 -39.80 -37.30 -30.57
C SER A 5 -38.61 -36.49 -30.03
N GLU A 6 -37.39 -36.93 -30.28
CA GLU A 6 -36.17 -36.21 -29.90
C GLU A 6 -35.92 -35.00 -30.82
N GLN A 7 -36.17 -35.15 -32.13
CA GLN A 7 -36.11 -34.05 -33.08
C GLN A 7 -37.21 -33.01 -32.81
N GLU A 8 -38.41 -33.43 -32.44
CA GLU A 8 -39.50 -32.53 -32.05
C GLU A 8 -39.14 -31.73 -30.79
N LYS A 9 -38.56 -32.38 -29.77
CA LYS A 9 -38.10 -31.70 -28.56
C LYS A 9 -37.00 -30.68 -28.86
N GLY A 10 -36.07 -31.01 -29.74
CA GLY A 10 -35.06 -30.07 -30.23
C GLY A 10 -35.67 -28.88 -30.96
N LEU A 11 -36.65 -29.11 -31.83
CA LEU A 11 -37.34 -28.06 -32.57
C LEU A 11 -38.12 -27.11 -31.65
N LEU A 12 -38.79 -27.67 -30.62
CA LEU A 12 -39.49 -26.89 -29.61
C LEU A 12 -38.54 -26.01 -28.77
N ALA A 13 -37.34 -26.50 -28.45
CA ALA A 13 -36.33 -25.71 -27.75
C ALA A 13 -35.81 -24.55 -28.61
N VAL A 14 -35.58 -24.78 -29.91
CA VAL A 14 -35.19 -23.74 -30.87
C VAL A 14 -36.31 -22.71 -31.05
N LEU A 15 -37.56 -23.16 -31.17
CA LEU A 15 -38.71 -22.27 -31.28
C LEU A 15 -38.87 -21.40 -30.03
N ALA A 16 -38.71 -21.98 -28.84
CA ALA A 16 -38.75 -21.24 -27.59
C ALA A 16 -37.60 -20.21 -27.50
N ALA A 17 -36.39 -20.58 -27.90
CA ALA A 17 -35.26 -19.64 -27.95
C ALA A 17 -35.51 -18.48 -28.93
N PHE A 18 -36.04 -18.78 -30.12
CA PHE A 18 -36.37 -17.78 -31.13
C PHE A 18 -37.48 -16.82 -30.66
N GLN A 19 -38.52 -17.33 -30.03
CA GLN A 19 -39.61 -16.52 -29.47
C GLN A 19 -39.16 -15.64 -28.29
N ASN A 20 -38.17 -16.10 -27.53
CA ASN A 20 -37.60 -15.34 -26.41
C ASN A 20 -36.49 -14.36 -26.84
N GLY A 21 -35.96 -14.49 -28.07
CA GLY A 21 -34.95 -13.60 -28.61
C GLY A 21 -35.51 -12.21 -28.89
N LYS A 22 -35.25 -11.26 -27.99
CA LYS A 22 -35.57 -9.84 -28.18
C LYS A 22 -34.30 -9.04 -28.46
N ARG A 23 -34.42 -7.94 -29.20
CA ARG A 23 -33.32 -6.97 -29.32
C ARG A 23 -33.04 -6.38 -27.94
N ILE A 24 -31.79 -6.02 -27.68
CA ILE A 24 -31.37 -5.52 -26.37
C ILE A 24 -32.22 -4.33 -25.87
N ASN A 25 -32.65 -3.45 -26.79
CA ASN A 25 -33.48 -2.27 -26.47
C ASN A 25 -34.95 -2.61 -26.14
N ASP A 26 -35.39 -3.83 -26.46
CA ASP A 26 -36.75 -4.31 -26.24
C ASP A 26 -36.82 -5.27 -25.03
N LEU A 27 -35.70 -5.49 -24.34
CA LEU A 27 -35.63 -6.27 -23.11
C LEU A 27 -36.15 -5.47 -21.93
N ALA A 28 -36.91 -6.13 -21.06
CA ALA A 28 -37.28 -5.55 -19.77
C ALA A 28 -36.06 -5.49 -18.85
N GLU A 29 -36.02 -4.52 -17.94
CA GLU A 29 -34.97 -4.43 -16.93
C GLU A 29 -34.89 -5.72 -16.08
N ALA A 30 -33.66 -6.19 -15.86
CA ALA A 30 -33.40 -7.37 -15.05
C ALA A 30 -33.79 -7.12 -13.58
N LYS A 31 -34.44 -8.10 -12.95
CA LYS A 31 -34.84 -8.06 -11.53
C LYS A 31 -34.11 -9.17 -10.77
N GLY A 32 -33.50 -8.85 -9.63
CA GLY A 32 -32.76 -9.82 -8.80
C GLY A 32 -31.43 -9.27 -8.28
N ALA A 33 -30.64 -10.11 -7.62
CA ALA A 33 -29.30 -9.73 -7.15
C ALA A 33 -28.27 -9.86 -8.28
N LEU A 34 -27.30 -8.93 -8.34
CA LEU A 34 -26.23 -8.90 -9.34
C LEU A 34 -25.43 -10.21 -9.44
N LYS A 35 -25.29 -10.95 -8.33
CA LYS A 35 -24.61 -12.25 -8.27
C LYS A 35 -25.31 -13.36 -9.07
N ASP A 36 -26.60 -13.20 -9.36
CA ASP A 36 -27.41 -14.17 -10.09
C ASP A 36 -27.52 -13.79 -11.58
N MET A 37 -26.89 -12.67 -11.98
CA MET A 37 -26.92 -12.13 -13.34
C MET A 37 -25.68 -12.54 -14.13
N ARG A 38 -25.91 -13.08 -15.33
CA ARG A 38 -24.88 -13.47 -16.30
C ARG A 38 -24.92 -12.52 -17.48
N ILE A 39 -23.76 -12.18 -18.03
CA ILE A 39 -23.63 -11.48 -19.31
C ILE A 39 -23.07 -12.43 -20.36
N GLU A 40 -23.56 -12.25 -21.58
CA GLU A 40 -23.06 -12.91 -22.77
C GLU A 40 -21.89 -12.08 -23.33
N VAL A 41 -20.76 -12.72 -23.60
CA VAL A 41 -19.54 -12.08 -24.11
C VAL A 41 -19.00 -12.88 -25.27
N MET A 42 -18.53 -12.20 -26.31
CA MET A 42 -17.92 -12.82 -27.48
C MET A 42 -16.39 -12.67 -27.36
N ASP A 43 -15.66 -13.76 -27.54
CA ASP A 43 -14.20 -13.73 -27.55
C ASP A 43 -13.65 -13.32 -28.93
N GLU A 44 -12.33 -13.20 -29.05
CA GLU A 44 -11.64 -12.82 -30.29
C GLU A 44 -11.82 -13.84 -31.42
N THR A 45 -12.28 -15.05 -31.11
CA THR A 45 -12.55 -16.12 -32.10
C THR A 45 -13.97 -16.05 -32.64
N GLY A 46 -14.82 -15.18 -32.08
CA GLY A 46 -16.23 -15.06 -32.41
C GLY A 46 -17.11 -16.08 -31.68
N GLU A 47 -16.55 -16.88 -30.76
CA GLU A 47 -17.31 -17.77 -29.90
C GLU A 47 -17.94 -17.01 -28.74
N THR A 48 -19.17 -17.38 -28.41
CA THR A 48 -19.93 -16.73 -27.36
C THR A 48 -19.85 -17.51 -26.04
N HIS A 49 -19.40 -16.83 -25.00
CA HIS A 49 -19.23 -17.33 -23.64
C HIS A 49 -20.09 -16.55 -22.64
N ARG A 50 -20.18 -17.06 -21.41
CA ARG A 50 -20.87 -16.40 -20.30
C ARG A 50 -19.88 -15.88 -19.27
N MET A 51 -20.12 -14.68 -18.74
CA MET A 51 -19.40 -14.13 -17.60
C MET A 51 -20.38 -13.69 -16.51
N GLU A 52 -19.96 -13.71 -15.25
CA GLU A 52 -20.74 -13.13 -14.15
C GLU A 52 -20.72 -11.62 -14.20
N LEU A 53 -21.89 -10.99 -14.14
CA LEU A 53 -21.98 -9.53 -14.14
C LEU A 53 -21.26 -8.92 -12.92
N ALA A 54 -21.35 -9.56 -11.76
CA ALA A 54 -20.65 -9.11 -10.55
C ALA A 54 -19.11 -9.13 -10.74
N THR A 55 -18.57 -10.23 -11.30
CA THR A 55 -17.13 -10.36 -11.55
C THR A 55 -16.65 -9.43 -12.67
N ALA A 56 -17.47 -9.24 -13.71
CA ALA A 56 -17.21 -8.29 -14.78
C ALA A 56 -17.12 -6.85 -14.24
N VAL A 57 -18.05 -6.47 -13.35
CA VAL A 57 -18.06 -5.17 -12.69
C VAL A 57 -16.88 -5.04 -11.72
N GLU A 58 -16.50 -6.08 -10.97
CA GLU A 58 -15.32 -6.04 -10.10
C GLU A 58 -14.00 -5.94 -10.89
N GLN A 59 -13.90 -6.58 -12.06
CA GLN A 59 -12.76 -6.45 -12.96
C GLN A 59 -12.73 -5.09 -13.68
N ALA A 60 -13.90 -4.54 -14.02
CA ALA A 60 -14.03 -3.23 -14.66
C ALA A 60 -13.95 -2.06 -13.66
N ALA A 61 -14.34 -2.27 -12.41
CA ALA A 61 -14.29 -1.29 -11.34
C ALA A 61 -12.88 -1.26 -10.77
N ASN A 62 -12.15 -0.18 -11.07
CA ASN A 62 -10.92 0.20 -10.38
C ASN A 62 -11.12 0.04 -8.86
N PRO A 63 -10.57 -0.99 -8.19
CA PRO A 63 -11.03 -1.39 -6.86
C PRO A 63 -10.73 -0.28 -5.84
N ILE A 64 -11.76 0.46 -5.46
CA ILE A 64 -11.65 1.63 -4.58
C ILE A 64 -11.54 1.13 -3.13
N ALA A 65 -10.46 1.50 -2.46
CA ALA A 65 -10.27 1.26 -1.03
C ALA A 65 -10.48 2.56 -0.25
N GLY A 66 -11.65 2.74 0.37
CA GLY A 66 -11.97 3.99 1.05
C GLY A 66 -12.81 3.84 2.33
N ARG A 67 -12.95 4.96 3.01
CA ARG A 67 -13.80 5.16 4.19
C ARG A 67 -14.58 6.45 4.04
N TYR A 68 -15.71 6.55 4.72
CA TYR A 68 -16.55 7.74 4.69
C TYR A 68 -16.98 8.21 6.09
N TRP A 69 -17.24 9.51 6.24
CA TRP A 69 -17.63 10.18 7.48
C TRP A 69 -18.85 11.07 7.23
N ASN A 70 -19.89 10.92 8.05
CA ASN A 70 -21.02 11.85 8.04
C ASN A 70 -20.56 13.20 8.64
N THR A 71 -20.61 14.26 7.84
CA THR A 71 -20.09 15.57 8.27
C THR A 71 -20.94 16.22 9.35
N ALA A 72 -22.20 15.82 9.51
CA ALA A 72 -23.09 16.31 10.56
C ALA A 72 -22.75 15.75 11.95
N ASN A 73 -22.07 14.60 12.03
CA ASN A 73 -21.81 13.90 13.29
C ASN A 73 -20.54 14.40 14.02
N SER A 74 -19.77 15.30 13.41
CA SER A 74 -18.52 15.87 13.96
C SER A 74 -17.61 14.86 14.69
N THR A 75 -17.50 13.65 14.16
CA THR A 75 -16.76 12.54 14.78
C THR A 75 -15.52 12.17 13.97
N PRO A 76 -14.39 11.83 14.63
CA PRO A 76 -13.22 11.28 13.94
C PRO A 76 -13.46 9.84 13.44
N THR A 77 -14.51 9.16 13.91
CA THR A 77 -14.79 7.76 13.56
C THR A 77 -15.52 7.67 12.23
N ALA A 78 -14.97 6.88 11.30
CA ALA A 78 -15.61 6.64 10.00
C ALA A 78 -16.94 5.90 10.17
N ALA A 79 -17.98 6.37 9.49
CA ALA A 79 -19.31 5.76 9.49
C ALA A 79 -19.35 4.42 8.71
N GLY A 80 -18.46 4.24 7.73
CA GLY A 80 -18.36 2.98 6.98
C GLY A 80 -17.21 2.93 5.99
N TYR A 81 -17.21 1.90 5.15
CA TYR A 81 -16.29 1.76 4.02
C TYR A 81 -16.91 2.35 2.74
N TYR A 82 -16.05 2.77 1.82
CA TYR A 82 -16.42 3.27 0.50
C TYR A 82 -15.68 2.45 -0.56
N GLY A 83 -16.41 1.94 -1.55
CA GLY A 83 -15.87 1.00 -2.54
C GLY A 83 -15.88 -0.45 -2.05
N SER A 84 -14.83 -1.20 -2.40
CA SER A 84 -14.73 -2.63 -2.13
C SER A 84 -14.06 -2.90 -0.77
N LEU A 85 -14.76 -3.67 0.08
CA LEU A 85 -14.19 -4.14 1.35
C LEU A 85 -12.97 -5.04 1.12
N GLN A 86 -13.00 -5.89 0.09
CA GLN A 86 -11.84 -6.71 -0.29
C GLN A 86 -10.66 -5.83 -0.70
N ALA A 87 -10.90 -4.79 -1.50
CA ALA A 87 -9.85 -3.83 -1.87
C ALA A 87 -9.25 -3.14 -0.65
N LEU A 88 -10.08 -2.81 0.35
CA LEU A 88 -9.62 -2.24 1.62
C LEU A 88 -8.77 -3.24 2.43
N CYS A 89 -9.15 -4.52 2.47
CA CYS A 89 -8.38 -5.57 3.13
C CYS A 89 -7.03 -5.83 2.44
N GLU A 90 -7.00 -5.82 1.10
CA GLU A 90 -5.78 -6.04 0.30
C GLU A 90 -4.88 -4.80 0.19
N LEU A 91 -5.39 -3.62 0.58
CA LEU A 91 -4.71 -2.34 0.41
C LEU A 91 -3.27 -2.33 0.97
N PRO A 92 -2.97 -2.86 2.17
CA PRO A 92 -1.59 -2.88 2.67
C PRO A 92 -0.63 -3.64 1.76
N ALA A 93 -1.09 -4.75 1.15
CA ALA A 93 -0.30 -5.53 0.21
C ALA A 93 -0.10 -4.78 -1.12
N LYS A 94 -1.15 -4.16 -1.67
CA LYS A 94 -1.09 -3.35 -2.91
C LYS A 94 -0.19 -2.12 -2.77
N LEU A 95 -0.29 -1.43 -1.63
CA LEU A 95 0.60 -0.34 -1.26
C LEU A 95 2.04 -0.81 -1.00
N GLY A 96 2.29 -2.12 -0.92
CA GLY A 96 3.61 -2.65 -0.61
C GLY A 96 4.12 -2.14 0.74
N LEU A 97 3.23 -1.98 1.72
CA LEU A 97 3.61 -1.52 3.05
C LEU A 97 4.51 -2.56 3.71
N GLY A 98 5.49 -2.08 4.46
CA GLY A 98 6.33 -2.92 5.29
C GLY A 98 7.71 -2.36 5.52
N ARG A 99 8.55 -3.20 6.13
CA ARG A 99 9.96 -2.94 6.41
C ARG A 99 10.80 -3.35 5.20
N TYR A 100 11.75 -2.50 4.85
CA TYR A 100 12.66 -2.72 3.73
C TYR A 100 14.08 -2.34 4.11
N LEU A 101 15.05 -2.97 3.46
CA LEU A 101 16.38 -2.40 3.28
C LEU A 101 16.42 -1.68 1.94
N VAL A 102 16.89 -0.43 1.97
CA VAL A 102 16.91 0.47 0.81
C VAL A 102 18.34 0.95 0.57
N THR A 103 18.91 0.56 -0.56
CA THR A 103 20.25 0.99 -0.98
C THR A 103 20.23 2.43 -1.49
N ASP A 104 21.39 3.10 -1.54
CA ASP A 104 21.51 4.50 -1.98
C ASP A 104 20.98 4.73 -3.42
N ASP A 105 21.05 3.71 -4.29
CA ASP A 105 20.45 3.69 -5.64
C ASP A 105 18.92 3.43 -5.65
N ARG A 106 18.29 3.48 -4.46
CA ARG A 106 16.85 3.35 -4.20
C ARG A 106 16.25 1.99 -4.54
N LYS A 107 17.07 0.94 -4.63
CA LYS A 107 16.55 -0.43 -4.69
C LYS A 107 16.09 -0.84 -3.30
N LYS A 108 14.85 -1.30 -3.21
CA LYS A 108 14.24 -1.76 -1.96
C LYS A 108 14.09 -3.26 -1.97
N ARG A 109 14.44 -3.92 -0.87
CA ARG A 109 14.21 -5.35 -0.66
C ARG A 109 13.41 -5.57 0.62
N LYS A 110 12.29 -6.28 0.50
CA LYS A 110 11.31 -6.42 1.58
C LYS A 110 11.83 -7.37 2.66
N LEU A 111 11.74 -6.95 3.91
CA LEU A 111 12.03 -7.80 5.06
C LEU A 111 10.85 -8.72 5.37
N ASP A 112 11.13 -9.82 6.05
CA ASP A 112 10.10 -10.71 6.55
C ASP A 112 9.13 -9.94 7.49
N PRO A 113 7.81 -10.25 7.46
CA PRO A 113 6.81 -9.52 8.23
C PRO A 113 6.96 -9.69 9.76
N THR A 114 7.60 -10.76 10.24
CA THR A 114 7.74 -11.06 11.67
C THR A 114 9.20 -11.02 12.15
N ASP A 115 10.18 -11.26 11.27
CA ASP A 115 11.60 -11.31 11.62
C ASP A 115 12.48 -10.38 10.75
N SER A 116 12.88 -9.22 11.30
CA SER A 116 13.71 -8.26 10.56
C SER A 116 15.13 -8.74 10.23
N THR A 117 15.58 -9.86 10.81
CA THR A 117 16.89 -10.45 10.47
C THR A 117 16.84 -11.26 9.18
N LYS A 118 15.68 -11.30 8.51
CA LYS A 118 15.46 -11.99 7.25
C LYS A 118 14.73 -11.12 6.23
N TYR A 119 15.01 -11.39 4.97
CA TYR A 119 14.18 -10.94 3.85
C TYR A 119 12.88 -11.76 3.78
N ALA A 120 11.91 -11.24 3.04
CA ALA A 120 10.63 -11.93 2.84
C ALA A 120 10.75 -13.30 2.13
N ASP A 121 11.89 -13.57 1.48
CA ASP A 121 12.24 -14.87 0.90
C ASP A 121 12.93 -15.82 1.91
N GLY A 122 13.10 -15.39 3.17
CA GLY A 122 13.74 -16.15 4.25
C GLY A 122 15.26 -16.02 4.30
N SER A 123 15.91 -15.38 3.31
CA SER A 123 17.36 -15.19 3.33
C SER A 123 17.81 -14.18 4.40
N PRO A 124 19.03 -14.28 4.95
CA PRO A 124 19.49 -13.38 6.00
C PRO A 124 19.58 -11.92 5.55
N ALA A 125 19.19 -11.01 6.44
CA ALA A 125 19.24 -9.57 6.26
C ALA A 125 20.09 -8.89 7.35
N ALA A 126 20.97 -7.97 6.94
CA ALA A 126 21.87 -7.23 7.83
C ALA A 126 21.42 -5.76 7.97
N LEU A 127 21.06 -5.36 9.18
CA LEU A 127 20.50 -4.04 9.49
C LEU A 127 21.57 -2.97 9.79
N ASP A 128 22.84 -3.35 9.71
CA ASP A 128 24.01 -2.54 10.10
C ASP A 128 24.44 -1.50 9.04
N GLY A 129 23.71 -1.42 7.92
CA GLY A 129 23.99 -0.52 6.81
C GLY A 129 24.71 -1.18 5.63
N THR A 130 25.23 -2.40 5.78
CA THR A 130 25.93 -3.11 4.69
C THR A 130 25.01 -3.46 3.52
N GLN A 131 23.71 -3.63 3.79
CA GLN A 131 22.69 -3.96 2.79
C GLN A 131 21.69 -2.82 2.52
N GLY A 132 21.96 -1.62 3.04
CA GLY A 132 21.11 -0.44 2.87
C GLY A 132 20.50 0.09 4.16
N GLN A 133 19.59 1.05 4.01
CA GLN A 133 18.91 1.75 5.10
C GLN A 133 17.63 1.01 5.51
N CYS A 134 17.39 0.88 6.82
CA CYS A 134 16.17 0.35 7.41
C CYS A 134 15.02 1.34 7.28
N MET A 135 14.08 1.10 6.36
CA MET A 135 13.01 2.04 6.01
C MET A 135 11.63 1.38 6.07
N TRP A 136 10.62 2.14 6.50
CA TRP A 136 9.21 1.88 6.21
C TRP A 136 8.90 2.44 4.83
N CYS A 137 8.49 1.59 3.89
CA CYS A 137 8.25 2.03 2.51
C CYS A 137 6.81 1.80 2.07
N TRP A 138 6.42 2.51 1.02
CA TRP A 138 5.18 2.35 0.29
C TRP A 138 5.42 2.48 -1.23
N ASN A 139 4.49 1.93 -2.01
CA ASN A 139 4.38 2.13 -3.44
C ASN A 139 3.59 3.41 -3.73
N SER A 140 3.69 3.90 -4.96
CA SER A 140 2.95 5.07 -5.40
C SER A 140 1.44 4.79 -5.39
N PHE A 141 0.62 5.76 -4.99
CA PHE A 141 -0.85 5.68 -5.02
C PHE A 141 -1.49 7.06 -5.23
N ILE A 142 -2.80 7.10 -5.46
CA ILE A 142 -3.58 8.34 -5.54
C ILE A 142 -4.45 8.42 -4.29
N ALA A 143 -4.28 9.49 -3.50
CA ALA A 143 -5.15 9.81 -2.39
C ALA A 143 -6.28 10.74 -2.89
N ASN A 144 -7.52 10.33 -2.72
CA ASN A 144 -8.71 11.07 -3.13
C ASN A 144 -9.48 11.52 -1.89
N ILE A 145 -9.85 12.80 -1.84
CA ILE A 145 -10.62 13.41 -0.77
C ILE A 145 -11.72 14.25 -1.40
N PHE A 146 -12.98 13.86 -1.20
CA PHE A 146 -14.13 14.55 -1.79
C PHE A 146 -15.35 14.46 -0.89
N THR A 147 -16.39 15.23 -1.22
CA THR A 147 -17.66 15.24 -0.49
C THR A 147 -18.79 14.85 -1.42
N GLU A 148 -19.61 13.90 -0.98
CA GLU A 148 -20.75 13.38 -1.73
C GLU A 148 -21.94 13.22 -0.77
N GLY A 149 -23.08 13.84 -1.07
CA GLY A 149 -24.31 13.68 -0.27
C GLY A 149 -24.14 14.00 1.22
N GLY A 150 -23.40 15.05 1.58
CA GLY A 150 -23.15 15.40 2.99
C GLY A 150 -22.16 14.47 3.73
N THR A 151 -21.40 13.67 2.97
CA THR A 151 -20.42 12.73 3.51
C THR A 151 -19.03 13.07 2.99
N LEU A 152 -18.04 13.13 3.88
CA LEU A 152 -16.64 13.21 3.51
C LEU A 152 -16.11 11.81 3.17
N VAL A 153 -15.54 11.63 1.98
CA VAL A 153 -14.93 10.38 1.54
C VAL A 153 -13.42 10.56 1.46
N LYS A 154 -12.68 9.58 1.97
CA LYS A 154 -11.23 9.44 1.76
C LYS A 154 -10.95 8.06 1.19
N ALA A 155 -10.36 8.01 0.01
CA ALA A 155 -10.15 6.76 -0.72
C ALA A 155 -8.80 6.72 -1.44
N ILE A 156 -8.28 5.52 -1.63
CA ILE A 156 -7.07 5.25 -2.39
C ILE A 156 -7.42 4.54 -3.69
N THR A 157 -6.80 5.00 -4.77
CA THR A 157 -6.81 4.36 -6.10
C THR A 157 -5.38 4.31 -6.66
N PHE A 158 -5.15 3.48 -7.69
CA PHE A 158 -3.81 3.27 -8.26
C PHE A 158 -3.67 3.82 -9.69
N ASP A 159 -4.74 3.72 -10.48
CA ASP A 159 -4.70 4.07 -11.91
C ASP A 159 -5.20 5.48 -12.19
N LYS A 160 -6.37 5.84 -11.67
CA LYS A 160 -7.05 7.10 -11.99
C LYS A 160 -7.64 7.74 -10.75
N PRO A 161 -7.67 9.09 -10.67
CA PRO A 161 -8.37 9.79 -9.61
C PRO A 161 -9.87 9.52 -9.68
N ILE A 162 -10.55 9.69 -8.54
CA ILE A 162 -11.99 9.51 -8.42
C ILE A 162 -12.61 10.66 -7.61
N GLY A 163 -13.91 10.86 -7.79
CA GLY A 163 -14.65 11.93 -7.14
C GLY A 163 -14.41 13.29 -7.79
N ASN A 164 -15.15 14.28 -7.30
CA ASN A 164 -15.12 15.68 -7.77
C ASN A 164 -14.26 16.60 -6.88
N GLY A 165 -13.45 16.01 -5.99
CA GLY A 165 -12.65 16.73 -5.00
C GLY A 165 -11.17 16.76 -5.31
N VAL A 166 -10.36 16.70 -4.25
CA VAL A 166 -8.91 16.74 -4.34
C VAL A 166 -8.37 15.34 -4.55
N SER A 167 -7.57 15.17 -5.62
CA SER A 167 -6.82 13.94 -5.88
C SER A 167 -5.34 14.25 -6.01
N VAL A 168 -4.52 13.60 -5.19
CA VAL A 168 -3.07 13.82 -5.17
C VAL A 168 -2.35 12.50 -5.42
N ARG A 169 -1.43 12.50 -6.40
CA ARG A 169 -0.49 11.39 -6.58
C ARG A 169 0.55 11.43 -5.48
N ILE A 170 0.57 10.41 -4.63
CA ILE A 170 1.63 10.18 -3.66
C ILE A 170 2.69 9.29 -4.34
N PRO A 171 3.93 9.76 -4.51
CA PRO A 171 4.98 8.95 -5.10
C PRO A 171 5.36 7.78 -4.18
N ALA A 172 6.01 6.76 -4.74
CA ALA A 172 6.66 5.74 -3.94
C ALA A 172 7.72 6.39 -3.06
N GLY A 173 7.82 5.96 -1.80
CA GLY A 173 8.70 6.58 -0.84
C GLY A 173 8.91 5.71 0.38
N GLY A 174 9.63 6.27 1.35
CA GLY A 174 9.81 5.65 2.65
C GLY A 174 10.31 6.63 3.70
N THR A 175 10.26 6.20 4.95
CA THR A 175 10.78 6.92 6.11
C THR A 175 11.61 5.99 6.99
N SER A 176 12.48 6.54 7.82
CA SER A 176 13.29 5.75 8.76
C SER A 176 12.41 4.92 9.69
N TRP A 177 12.82 3.67 9.96
CA TRP A 177 12.17 2.86 11.00
C TRP A 177 12.33 3.48 12.39
N LEU A 178 13.51 4.02 12.69
CA LEU A 178 13.90 4.39 14.05
C LEU A 178 13.20 5.66 14.54
N GLY A 179 12.67 6.48 13.63
CA GLY A 179 12.10 7.79 13.98
C GLY A 179 13.12 8.77 14.59
N ALA A 180 14.41 8.45 14.50
CA ALA A 180 15.50 9.23 15.07
C ALA A 180 16.72 9.22 14.13
N GLY A 181 17.50 10.30 14.16
CA GLY A 181 18.66 10.45 13.27
C GLY A 181 19.83 9.56 13.70
N VAL A 182 20.28 8.68 12.82
CA VAL A 182 21.57 7.98 12.96
C VAL A 182 22.55 8.60 11.98
N MET A 183 23.81 8.77 12.37
CA MET A 183 24.82 9.39 11.52
C MET A 183 25.95 8.44 11.25
N ASP A 184 26.26 8.24 9.97
CA ASP A 184 27.58 7.76 9.56
C ASP A 184 28.55 8.92 9.77
N ARG A 185 29.34 8.85 10.83
CA ARG A 185 30.30 9.89 11.20
C ARG A 185 31.51 9.93 10.27
N THR A 186 31.89 8.80 9.70
CA THR A 186 33.01 8.69 8.77
C THR A 186 32.71 9.42 7.46
N ASN A 187 31.54 9.15 6.86
CA ASN A 187 31.16 9.75 5.58
C ASN A 187 30.27 11.00 5.75
N THR A 188 29.89 11.31 6.99
CA THR A 188 28.98 12.41 7.34
C THR A 188 27.66 12.30 6.56
N LYS A 189 27.03 11.14 6.61
CA LYS A 189 25.74 10.84 5.96
C LYS A 189 24.67 10.53 7.01
N LEU A 190 23.47 11.06 6.81
CA LEU A 190 22.32 10.66 7.64
C LEU A 190 21.94 9.22 7.27
N CYS A 191 21.62 8.40 8.25
CA CYS A 191 21.37 6.97 8.11
C CYS A 191 20.11 6.54 8.88
N SER A 192 19.64 5.35 8.55
CA SER A 192 18.69 4.56 9.31
C SER A 192 19.24 3.14 9.38
N VAL A 193 20.01 2.83 10.41
CA VAL A 193 20.71 1.55 10.59
C VAL A 193 20.67 1.12 12.06
N ILE A 194 20.74 -0.19 12.31
CA ILE A 194 20.86 -0.78 13.65
C ILE A 194 22.26 -1.35 13.76
N SER A 195 23.13 -0.64 14.48
CA SER A 195 24.55 -1.01 14.62
C SER A 195 25.11 -0.51 15.94
N GLU A 196 26.03 -1.28 16.50
CA GLU A 196 26.85 -0.91 17.66
C GLU A 196 28.25 -0.42 17.26
N ALA A 197 28.52 -0.26 15.95
CA ALA A 197 29.80 0.27 15.50
C ALA A 197 29.97 1.74 15.91
N GLU A 198 31.19 2.13 16.29
CA GLU A 198 31.49 3.51 16.73
C GLU A 198 31.22 4.56 15.65
N GLN A 199 31.30 4.17 14.38
CA GLN A 199 30.94 4.98 13.22
C GLN A 199 29.53 5.57 13.31
N PHE A 200 28.60 4.86 13.97
CA PHE A 200 27.20 5.26 14.08
C PHE A 200 26.83 5.82 15.46
N ARG A 201 27.82 6.14 16.30
CA ARG A 201 27.60 6.59 17.68
C ARG A 201 26.70 7.84 17.74
N GLY A 202 25.75 7.77 18.66
CA GLY A 202 24.76 8.81 18.95
C GLY A 202 25.32 10.05 19.64
N GLY A 203 24.42 10.93 20.05
CA GLY A 203 24.79 12.20 20.69
C GLY A 203 25.69 13.07 19.80
N ALA A 204 26.80 13.51 20.37
CA ALA A 204 27.85 14.26 19.69
C ALA A 204 28.84 13.37 18.90
N GLY A 205 28.67 12.04 18.90
CA GLY A 205 29.63 11.11 18.30
C GLY A 205 30.75 10.67 19.25
N SER A 206 30.62 10.94 20.55
CA SER A 206 31.55 10.51 21.60
C SER A 206 30.80 9.80 22.71
N ALA A 207 31.49 8.94 23.47
CA ALA A 207 30.95 8.40 24.71
C ALA A 207 30.67 9.53 25.72
N LEU A 208 29.76 9.30 26.67
CA LEU A 208 29.44 10.28 27.70
C LEU A 208 30.60 10.42 28.69
N ASN A 209 31.07 11.66 28.89
CA ASN A 209 31.91 11.98 30.03
C ASN A 209 31.04 12.08 31.28
N LYS A 210 31.03 11.03 32.11
CA LYS A 210 30.22 10.95 33.34
C LYS A 210 30.50 12.12 34.29
N ALA A 211 31.74 12.59 34.37
CA ALA A 211 32.14 13.70 35.24
C ALA A 211 31.49 15.04 34.86
N SER A 212 30.97 15.16 33.64
CA SER A 212 30.30 16.37 33.17
C SER A 212 28.83 16.49 33.61
N TYR A 213 28.27 15.48 34.29
CA TYR A 213 26.84 15.44 34.62
C TYR A 213 26.61 15.11 36.10
N ALA A 214 25.90 15.99 36.81
CA ALA A 214 25.49 15.75 38.20
C ALA A 214 24.54 14.54 38.36
N LYS A 215 23.85 14.16 37.27
CA LYS A 215 23.00 12.96 37.18
C LYS A 215 23.44 12.15 35.96
N SER A 216 24.46 11.31 36.13
CA SER A 216 24.96 10.41 35.08
C SER A 216 24.35 9.00 35.22
N PRO A 217 24.16 8.27 34.12
CA PRO A 217 23.86 6.84 34.17
C PRO A 217 24.92 6.06 34.96
N ALA A 218 24.54 4.87 35.47
CA ALA A 218 25.47 3.95 36.11
C ALA A 218 26.62 3.58 35.16
N ALA A 219 27.76 3.15 35.71
CA ALA A 219 28.98 2.98 34.92
C ALA A 219 28.84 1.99 33.75
N GLU A 220 28.03 0.95 33.95
CA GLU A 220 27.76 -0.15 33.01
C GLU A 220 26.50 0.10 32.16
N ALA A 221 25.85 1.26 32.29
CA ALA A 221 24.65 1.55 31.51
C ALA A 221 25.01 1.70 30.03
N ALA A 222 24.27 1.03 29.13
CA ALA A 222 24.53 1.06 27.69
C ALA A 222 24.61 2.48 27.11
N GLN A 223 23.85 3.42 27.69
CA GLN A 223 23.84 4.84 27.34
C GLN A 223 25.21 5.53 27.51
N VAL A 224 26.08 5.03 28.39
CA VAL A 224 27.42 5.61 28.60
C VAL A 224 28.22 5.58 27.31
N SER A 225 28.11 4.50 26.54
CA SER A 225 28.78 4.37 25.26
C SER A 225 28.18 5.29 24.20
N MET A 226 26.90 5.61 24.25
CA MET A 226 26.15 6.23 23.14
C MET A 226 26.10 5.38 21.86
N LEU A 227 26.49 4.10 21.89
CA LEU A 227 26.26 3.15 20.79
C LEU A 227 24.78 2.79 20.74
N GLY A 228 24.22 2.66 19.54
CA GLY A 228 22.77 2.43 19.34
C GLY A 228 21.88 3.61 19.75
N MET A 229 22.44 4.76 20.15
CA MET A 229 21.69 5.95 20.53
C MET A 229 21.54 6.89 19.33
N PRO A 230 20.48 7.72 19.29
CA PRO A 230 20.30 8.70 18.21
C PRO A 230 21.33 9.84 18.31
N ALA A 231 21.68 10.42 17.16
CA ALA A 231 22.44 11.67 17.09
C ALA A 231 21.55 12.85 17.50
N THR A 232 21.95 13.56 18.56
CA THR A 232 21.14 14.65 19.14
C THR A 232 21.80 16.03 19.10
N GLN A 233 23.08 16.09 18.73
CA GLN A 233 23.89 17.33 18.68
C GLN A 233 24.07 17.84 17.24
N ILE A 234 23.05 17.67 16.39
CA ILE A 234 23.05 18.11 14.99
C ILE A 234 21.72 18.80 14.71
N SER A 235 21.77 19.96 14.06
CA SER A 235 20.57 20.69 13.67
C SER A 235 19.81 19.96 12.55
N THR A 236 18.50 20.18 12.48
CA THR A 236 17.65 19.67 11.38
C THR A 236 18.16 20.11 10.00
N THR A 237 18.70 21.32 9.89
CA THR A 237 19.34 21.84 8.66
C THR A 237 20.54 21.00 8.25
N ASN A 238 21.43 20.67 9.19
CA ASN A 238 22.59 19.85 8.91
C ASN A 238 22.20 18.41 8.57
N PHE A 239 21.20 17.85 9.27
CA PHE A 239 20.64 16.54 8.90
C PHE A 239 20.12 16.51 7.47
N GLY A 240 19.41 17.55 7.02
CA GLY A 240 18.97 17.67 5.63
C GLY A 240 20.13 17.69 4.63
N THR A 241 21.21 18.42 4.94
CA THR A 241 22.44 18.43 4.12
C THR A 241 23.10 17.04 4.07
N TYR A 242 23.14 16.33 5.19
CA TYR A 242 23.75 15.00 5.26
C TYR A 242 22.90 13.90 4.63
N ALA A 243 21.58 14.05 4.59
CA ALA A 243 20.69 13.16 3.85
C ALA A 243 20.96 13.25 2.34
N ARG A 244 21.04 14.46 1.79
CA ARG A 244 21.30 14.70 0.35
C ARG A 244 22.63 14.14 -0.15
N LYS A 245 23.60 13.91 0.74
CA LYS A 245 24.86 13.21 0.37
C LYS A 245 24.66 11.75 -0.03
N ARG A 246 23.48 11.16 0.22
CA ARG A 246 23.09 9.84 -0.32
C ARG A 246 22.51 9.89 -1.73
N GLY A 247 22.16 11.09 -2.21
CA GLY A 247 21.59 11.31 -3.53
C GLY A 247 20.31 12.14 -3.47
N GLU A 248 19.84 12.56 -4.64
CA GLU A 248 18.59 13.30 -4.78
C GLU A 248 17.39 12.43 -4.37
N GLY A 249 16.51 13.00 -3.53
CA GLY A 249 15.31 12.32 -3.02
C GLY A 249 15.49 11.59 -1.67
N TRP A 250 16.67 11.70 -1.04
CA TRP A 250 16.93 11.28 0.35
C TRP A 250 16.72 12.39 1.36
#